data_AF-A0A8C9L8V0-F1
#
_entry.id   AF-A0A8C9L8V0-F1
#
_cell.length_a   1.000
_cell.length_b   1.000
_cell.length_c   1.000
_cell.angle_alpha   90.00
_cell.angle_beta   90.00
_cell.angle_gamma   90.00
#
_symmetry.space_group_name_H-M   'P 1'
#
loop_
_entity.id
_entity.type
_entity.pdbx_description
1 polymer ?
#
loop_
_entity_poly.entity_id
_entity_poly.type
_entity_poly.pdbx_seq_one_letter_code
_entity_poly.pdbx_strand_id
1 'polypeptide(L)'
;MFILLMFGLLLQEILANSRDENLTELKSVLEEPMYSYRTINLPDEHIPYFLHNNRHIAGICKQDSHCPYKKYLKKLKSCWGYEKSCKSDHRFSYPVCDYVESGWANDIETAQQIFWKQADFGYIRERLNEMKTHCKPTVTGDSSLTCSQFLQHCRATNLYIDLRTAKRNHERFKEDFFQKGEIGGHCTLDVKAFLAEGQRKSPLQSWFAELQTFTSLNFRPLDDGKCDIVIEKPTYFMKLDAGVNMYHHFCDFVNLYITQHINNSFSTDVNIVMWDTSSYGYGDLFSETWKAFTDYDIIHLKTFDSKRVCFKEAVFSLLPRMRYGLFYNTPLISGCHGTGLFRAFSQHVLHRLNITQEGPKDGKIRVTILARSTDYRKILNQNEVWPCLFLKRIDWKLNVARWIDFSGTAETSADKPWANAFSHVMGNEKLIFSLLTWKKPF
;
A
#
# COMPACT_ATOMS: atom_id res chain seq x y z
N MET A 1 -6.09 -69.23 35.23
CA MET A 1 -5.95 -67.98 36.02
C MET A 1 -4.92 -67.00 35.47
N PHE A 2 -4.07 -67.36 34.49
CA PHE A 2 -3.09 -66.43 33.88
C PHE A 2 -3.60 -65.66 32.63
N ILE A 3 -4.63 -66.16 31.93
CA ILE A 3 -5.13 -65.53 30.68
C ILE A 3 -6.01 -64.30 30.96
N LEU A 4 -6.64 -64.22 32.14
CA LEU A 4 -7.48 -63.08 32.54
C LEU A 4 -6.68 -61.85 33.01
N LEU A 5 -5.45 -62.04 33.52
CA LEU A 5 -4.57 -60.96 33.93
C LEU A 5 -3.91 -60.25 32.74
N MET A 6 -3.55 -60.99 31.69
CA MET A 6 -2.96 -60.42 30.47
C MET A 6 -3.97 -59.57 29.68
N PHE A 7 -5.25 -59.97 29.65
CA PHE A 7 -6.31 -59.18 29.02
C PHE A 7 -6.66 -57.91 29.83
N GLY A 8 -6.59 -57.96 31.16
CA GLY A 8 -6.81 -56.78 32.01
C GLY A 8 -5.74 -55.70 31.84
N LEU A 9 -4.47 -56.10 31.65
CA LEU A 9 -3.35 -55.18 31.41
C LEU A 9 -3.40 -54.57 30.00
N LEU A 10 -3.72 -55.36 28.98
CA LEU A 10 -3.85 -54.86 27.60
C LEU A 10 -5.01 -53.85 27.46
N LEU A 11 -6.13 -54.09 28.15
CA LEU A 11 -7.28 -53.18 28.13
C LEU A 11 -7.00 -51.86 28.87
N GLN A 12 -6.22 -51.91 29.96
CA GLN A 12 -5.77 -50.70 30.68
C GLN A 12 -4.79 -49.87 29.86
N GLU A 13 -3.85 -50.49 29.14
CA GLU A 13 -2.95 -49.77 28.23
C GLU A 13 -3.71 -49.12 27.06
N ILE A 14 -4.68 -49.82 26.46
CA ILE A 14 -5.49 -49.28 25.35
C ILE A 14 -6.38 -48.12 25.84
N LEU A 15 -6.99 -48.22 27.03
CA LEU A 15 -7.81 -47.16 27.62
C LEU A 15 -6.99 -45.96 28.13
N ALA A 16 -5.74 -46.18 28.55
CA ALA A 16 -4.82 -45.11 28.92
C ALA A 16 -4.32 -44.36 27.67
N ASN A 17 -3.95 -45.08 26.61
CA ASN A 17 -3.46 -44.50 25.37
C ASN A 17 -4.56 -43.72 24.61
N SER A 18 -5.81 -44.23 24.62
CA SER A 18 -6.95 -43.52 24.02
C SER A 18 -7.39 -42.29 24.82
N ARG A 19 -7.11 -42.26 26.14
CA ARG A 19 -7.33 -41.07 26.98
C ARG A 19 -6.26 -40.02 26.73
N ASP A 20 -5.00 -40.41 26.60
CA ASP A 20 -3.91 -39.46 26.33
C ASP A 20 -4.00 -38.86 24.91
N GLU A 21 -4.35 -39.64 23.88
CA GLU A 21 -4.58 -39.08 22.53
C GLU A 21 -5.74 -38.06 22.53
N ASN A 22 -6.89 -38.41 23.14
CA ASN A 22 -8.02 -37.49 23.27
C ASN A 22 -7.69 -36.27 24.14
N LEU A 23 -6.90 -36.41 25.21
CA LEU A 23 -6.52 -35.28 26.07
C LEU A 23 -5.52 -34.36 25.39
N THR A 24 -4.65 -34.89 24.52
CA THR A 24 -3.68 -34.12 23.74
C THR A 24 -4.38 -33.38 22.59
N GLU A 25 -5.34 -34.03 21.94
CA GLU A 25 -6.19 -33.41 20.92
C GLU A 25 -7.10 -32.32 21.55
N LEU A 26 -7.71 -32.58 22.71
CA LEU A 26 -8.51 -31.59 23.45
C LEU A 26 -7.67 -30.42 23.97
N LYS A 27 -6.42 -30.65 24.42
CA LYS A 27 -5.48 -29.57 24.79
C LYS A 27 -5.08 -28.72 23.59
N SER A 28 -4.84 -29.34 22.43
CA SER A 28 -4.55 -28.61 21.18
C SER A 28 -5.73 -27.75 20.70
N VAL A 29 -6.96 -28.11 21.05
CA VAL A 29 -8.17 -27.34 20.70
C VAL A 29 -8.44 -26.19 21.68
N LEU A 30 -7.88 -26.26 22.90
CA LEU A 30 -8.08 -25.27 23.97
C LEU A 30 -6.96 -24.24 24.10
N GLU A 31 -5.80 -24.46 23.48
CA GLU A 31 -4.71 -23.49 23.45
C GLU A 31 -5.01 -22.39 22.41
N GLU A 32 -5.23 -21.17 22.88
CA GLU A 32 -5.34 -20.01 22.01
C GLU A 32 -4.00 -19.75 21.29
N PRO A 33 -4.04 -19.32 20.01
CA PRO A 33 -2.81 -19.00 19.29
C PRO A 33 -2.08 -17.86 19.99
N MET A 34 -0.76 -17.98 20.11
CA MET A 34 0.13 -16.98 20.72
C MET A 34 0.17 -15.67 19.93
N TYR A 35 -0.33 -15.68 18.71
CA TYR A 35 -0.45 -14.50 17.84
C TYR A 35 -1.70 -14.59 16.97
N SER A 36 -2.35 -13.44 16.72
CA SER A 36 -3.50 -13.37 15.81
C SER A 36 -3.06 -13.46 14.35
N TYR A 37 -2.73 -14.67 13.86
CA TYR A 37 -2.23 -14.86 12.49
C TYR A 37 -3.20 -14.40 11.40
N ARG A 38 -4.51 -14.35 11.69
CA ARG A 38 -5.53 -13.88 10.77
C ARG A 38 -5.34 -12.41 10.36
N THR A 39 -4.73 -11.59 11.21
CA THR A 39 -4.50 -10.15 10.90
C THR A 39 -3.40 -9.93 9.87
N ILE A 40 -2.52 -10.92 9.63
CA ILE A 40 -1.48 -10.82 8.60
C ILE A 40 -2.15 -10.69 7.23
N ASN A 41 -3.08 -11.60 6.91
CA ASN A 41 -3.90 -11.59 5.68
C ASN A 41 -3.11 -11.14 4.43
N LEU A 42 -1.95 -11.75 4.18
CA LEU A 42 -1.14 -11.48 2.99
C LEU A 42 -1.23 -12.66 2.01
N PRO A 43 -0.96 -12.43 0.72
CA PRO A 43 -0.77 -13.51 -0.24
C PRO A 43 0.24 -14.55 0.27
N ASP A 44 0.00 -15.82 0.00
CA ASP A 44 0.87 -16.94 0.41
C ASP A 44 2.32 -16.75 -0.07
N GLU A 45 2.54 -16.12 -1.23
CA GLU A 45 3.86 -15.80 -1.78
C GLU A 45 4.60 -14.73 -0.97
N HIS A 46 3.88 -13.83 -0.28
CA HIS A 46 4.45 -12.70 0.47
C HIS A 46 4.88 -13.10 1.88
N ILE A 47 4.31 -14.18 2.42
CA ILE A 47 4.53 -14.60 3.81
C ILE A 47 6.01 -14.79 4.17
N PRO A 48 6.87 -15.46 3.36
CA PRO A 48 8.30 -15.58 3.67
C PRO A 48 8.99 -14.23 3.87
N TYR A 49 8.67 -13.27 3.01
CA TYR A 49 9.25 -11.93 2.98
C TYR A 49 8.76 -11.09 4.16
N PHE A 50 7.47 -11.18 4.48
CA PHE A 50 6.89 -10.58 5.68
C PHE A 50 7.55 -11.12 6.96
N LEU A 51 7.70 -12.44 7.09
CA LEU A 51 8.32 -13.08 8.26
C LEU A 51 9.82 -12.76 8.37
N HIS A 52 10.52 -12.56 7.25
CA HIS A 52 11.89 -12.08 7.24
C HIS A 52 12.01 -10.70 7.87
N ASN A 53 11.13 -9.77 7.47
CA ASN A 53 11.12 -8.41 8.00
C ASN A 53 10.59 -8.35 9.44
N ASN A 54 9.74 -9.30 9.83
CA ASN A 54 9.11 -9.37 11.15
C ASN A 54 9.58 -10.60 11.96
N ARG A 55 10.88 -10.62 12.28
CA ARG A 55 11.54 -11.75 12.97
C ARG A 55 10.92 -12.14 14.30
N HIS A 56 10.35 -11.18 15.03
CA HIS A 56 9.65 -11.45 16.29
C HIS A 56 8.40 -12.33 16.06
N ILE A 57 7.60 -12.04 15.03
CA ILE A 57 6.44 -12.87 14.64
C ILE A 57 6.90 -14.24 14.16
N ALA A 58 7.97 -14.30 13.37
CA ALA A 58 8.55 -15.57 12.94
C ALA A 58 9.02 -16.43 14.13
N GLY A 59 9.57 -15.80 15.18
CA GLY A 59 9.94 -16.45 16.43
C GLY A 59 8.75 -17.05 17.15
N ILE A 60 7.66 -16.29 17.30
CA ILE A 60 6.39 -16.77 17.90
C ILE A 60 5.83 -17.93 17.08
N CYS A 61 5.72 -17.77 15.75
CA CYS A 61 5.23 -18.80 14.84
C CYS A 61 6.01 -20.12 14.89
N LYS A 62 7.30 -20.07 15.21
CA LYS A 62 8.13 -21.27 15.34
C LYS A 62 7.73 -22.11 16.57
N GLN A 63 7.33 -21.45 17.65
CA GLN A 63 6.97 -22.07 18.92
C GLN A 63 5.49 -22.46 18.97
N ASP A 64 4.64 -21.60 18.41
CA ASP A 64 3.20 -21.75 18.40
C ASP A 64 2.77 -22.99 17.57
N SER A 65 2.01 -23.89 18.19
CA SER A 65 1.52 -25.11 17.53
C SER A 65 0.56 -24.79 16.38
N HIS A 66 -0.22 -23.71 16.52
CA HIS A 66 -1.31 -23.26 15.65
C HIS A 66 -0.89 -22.32 14.53
N CYS A 67 0.40 -21.95 14.44
CA CYS A 67 0.84 -21.06 13.38
C CYS A 67 0.61 -21.68 11.99
N PRO A 68 -0.20 -21.06 11.10
CA PRO A 68 -0.48 -21.60 9.77
C PRO A 68 0.71 -21.44 8.81
N TYR A 69 1.71 -20.65 9.20
CA TYR A 69 2.83 -20.25 8.35
C TYR A 69 4.11 -21.06 8.59
N LYS A 70 4.06 -22.16 9.35
CA LYS A 70 5.23 -23.01 9.63
C LYS A 70 6.00 -23.45 8.39
N LYS A 71 5.29 -23.75 7.29
CA LYS A 71 5.91 -24.12 6.00
C LYS A 71 6.86 -23.05 5.46
N TYR A 72 6.61 -21.78 5.78
CA TYR A 72 7.40 -20.64 5.31
C TYR A 72 8.62 -20.31 6.18
N LEU A 73 8.70 -20.83 7.41
CA LEU A 73 9.86 -20.63 8.29
C LEU A 73 11.15 -21.21 7.71
N LYS A 74 11.06 -22.18 6.78
CA LYS A 74 12.21 -22.72 6.03
C LYS A 74 12.77 -21.74 5.00
N LYS A 75 12.00 -20.71 4.61
CA LYS A 75 12.33 -19.71 3.59
C LYS A 75 12.70 -18.34 4.17
N LEU A 76 13.09 -18.29 5.45
CA LEU A 76 13.45 -17.05 6.16
C LEU A 76 14.67 -16.30 5.60
N LYS A 77 15.34 -16.83 4.57
CA LYS A 77 16.36 -16.09 3.82
C LYS A 77 15.74 -15.11 2.82
N SER A 78 14.56 -15.41 2.26
CA SER A 78 13.82 -14.56 1.32
C SER A 78 13.45 -13.22 1.96
N CYS A 79 13.71 -12.11 1.28
CA CYS A 79 13.56 -10.74 1.79
C CYS A 79 13.07 -9.80 0.68
N TRP A 80 12.38 -8.71 1.04
CA TRP A 80 11.79 -7.83 0.03
C TRP A 80 12.86 -7.15 -0.82
N GLY A 81 14.03 -6.87 -0.22
CA GLY A 81 15.19 -6.29 -0.89
C GLY A 81 15.65 -4.98 -0.27
N TYR A 82 14.78 -4.30 0.46
CA TYR A 82 15.11 -3.06 1.15
C TYR A 82 15.76 -3.27 2.51
N GLU A 83 15.68 -4.47 3.08
CA GLU A 83 16.34 -4.83 4.33
C GLU A 83 17.86 -4.82 4.16
N LYS A 84 18.59 -4.21 5.10
CA LYS A 84 20.06 -4.04 5.01
C LYS A 84 20.83 -5.36 4.86
N SER A 85 20.30 -6.44 5.43
CA SER A 85 20.89 -7.79 5.38
C SER A 85 20.47 -8.62 4.16
N CYS A 86 19.61 -8.07 3.29
CA CYS A 86 19.05 -8.80 2.15
C CYS A 86 20.07 -8.91 1.01
N LYS A 87 20.46 -10.16 0.71
CA LYS A 87 21.28 -10.47 -0.47
C LYS A 87 20.44 -10.45 -1.74
N SER A 88 21.08 -10.17 -2.89
CA SER A 88 20.40 -10.04 -4.18
C SER A 88 19.66 -11.31 -4.62
N ASP A 89 20.24 -12.48 -4.37
CA ASP A 89 19.69 -13.81 -4.65
C ASP A 89 18.45 -14.17 -3.81
N HIS A 90 18.20 -13.44 -2.72
CA HIS A 90 17.07 -13.68 -1.83
C HIS A 90 15.91 -12.69 -2.02
N ARG A 91 16.05 -11.72 -2.93
CA ARG A 91 15.03 -10.67 -3.16
C ARG A 91 13.73 -11.26 -3.69
N PHE A 92 12.61 -10.55 -3.47
CA PHE A 92 11.29 -10.94 -4.01
C PHE A 92 11.31 -11.12 -5.53
N SER A 93 11.96 -10.19 -6.20
CA SER A 93 12.37 -10.33 -7.59
C SER A 93 13.52 -9.37 -7.87
N TYR A 94 14.04 -9.47 -9.07
CA TYR A 94 15.03 -8.55 -9.59
C TYR A 94 14.72 -8.27 -11.07
N PRO A 95 14.83 -7.02 -11.54
CA PRO A 95 14.41 -6.66 -12.88
C PRO A 95 15.30 -7.33 -13.92
N VAL A 96 14.73 -7.55 -15.11
CA VAL A 96 15.44 -8.04 -16.29
C VAL A 96 15.65 -6.87 -17.24
N CYS A 97 16.85 -6.75 -17.82
CA CYS A 97 17.13 -5.76 -18.86
C CYS A 97 17.66 -6.45 -20.11
N ASP A 98 17.00 -6.21 -21.24
CA ASP A 98 17.31 -6.85 -22.52
C ASP A 98 18.47 -6.15 -23.24
N TYR A 99 18.58 -4.82 -23.06
CA TYR A 99 19.61 -3.99 -23.64
C TYR A 99 19.90 -2.78 -22.74
N VAL A 100 20.97 -2.07 -23.05
CA VAL A 100 21.39 -0.86 -22.33
C VAL A 100 21.48 0.30 -23.31
N GLU A 101 20.93 1.44 -22.92
CA GLU A 101 21.09 2.69 -23.65
C GLU A 101 22.21 3.51 -23.01
N SER A 102 23.20 3.93 -23.81
CA SER A 102 24.45 4.55 -23.35
C SER A 102 24.28 5.86 -22.57
N GLY A 103 23.09 6.47 -22.58
CA GLY A 103 22.75 7.64 -21.76
C GLY A 103 22.33 7.32 -20.32
N TRP A 104 22.05 6.06 -20.00
CA TRP A 104 21.50 5.66 -18.70
C TRP A 104 22.43 4.79 -17.87
N ALA A 105 23.12 3.84 -18.49
CA ALA A 105 24.04 2.92 -17.83
C ALA A 105 25.13 2.45 -18.79
N ASN A 106 26.23 1.93 -18.23
CA ASN A 106 27.36 1.41 -19.01
C ASN A 106 27.24 -0.10 -19.30
N ASP A 107 26.44 -0.82 -18.51
CA ASP A 107 26.28 -2.28 -18.58
C ASP A 107 24.91 -2.70 -18.00
N ILE A 108 24.54 -3.96 -18.25
CA ILE A 108 23.23 -4.53 -17.87
C ILE A 108 23.07 -4.56 -16.35
N GLU A 109 24.12 -4.90 -15.60
CA GLU A 109 24.05 -5.00 -14.14
C GLU A 109 23.73 -3.64 -13.52
N THR A 110 24.43 -2.60 -13.98
CA THR A 110 24.18 -1.21 -13.59
C THR A 110 22.76 -0.77 -13.96
N ALA A 111 22.29 -1.11 -15.16
CA ALA A 111 20.92 -0.80 -15.59
C ALA A 111 19.87 -1.46 -14.67
N GLN A 112 20.07 -2.73 -14.31
CA GLN A 112 19.20 -3.45 -13.38
C GLN A 112 19.21 -2.82 -11.99
N GLN A 113 20.38 -2.42 -11.47
CA GLN A 113 20.46 -1.77 -10.16
C GLN A 113 19.75 -0.42 -10.16
N ILE A 114 19.90 0.37 -11.22
CA ILE A 114 19.20 1.66 -11.39
C ILE A 114 17.69 1.43 -11.42
N PHE A 115 17.21 0.50 -12.25
CA PHE A 115 15.78 0.16 -12.31
C PHE A 115 15.27 -0.30 -10.95
N TRP A 116 15.97 -1.21 -10.28
CA TRP A 116 15.55 -1.73 -8.98
C TRP A 116 15.51 -0.62 -7.91
N LYS A 117 16.46 0.31 -7.94
CA LYS A 117 16.52 1.46 -7.03
C LYS A 117 15.40 2.48 -7.27
N GLN A 118 15.00 2.69 -8.52
CA GLN A 118 14.06 3.77 -8.90
C GLN A 118 12.61 3.28 -9.06
N ALA A 119 12.41 2.02 -9.46
CA ALA A 119 11.14 1.49 -9.95
C ALA A 119 10.70 0.17 -9.29
N ASP A 120 11.43 -0.31 -8.28
CA ASP A 120 11.15 -1.56 -7.57
C ASP A 120 11.36 -1.38 -6.05
N PHE A 121 11.46 -2.47 -5.28
CA PHE A 121 11.66 -2.45 -3.83
C PHE A 121 12.88 -1.64 -3.35
N GLY A 122 13.88 -1.40 -4.22
CA GLY A 122 14.97 -0.48 -3.91
C GLY A 122 14.50 0.95 -3.67
N TYR A 123 13.38 1.37 -4.26
CA TYR A 123 12.77 2.68 -4.01
C TYR A 123 12.37 2.86 -2.54
N ILE A 124 11.78 1.82 -1.93
CA ILE A 124 11.41 1.82 -0.50
C ILE A 124 12.66 1.99 0.36
N ARG A 125 13.76 1.32 -0.01
CA ARG A 125 15.04 1.46 0.70
C ARG A 125 15.54 2.89 0.70
N GLU A 126 15.45 3.59 -0.42
CA GLU A 126 15.85 5.00 -0.48
C GLU A 126 14.98 5.88 0.42
N ARG A 127 13.66 5.69 0.43
CA ARG A 127 12.76 6.43 1.34
C ARG A 127 13.10 6.17 2.81
N LEU A 128 13.40 4.93 3.16
CA LEU A 128 13.82 4.55 4.52
C LEU A 128 15.16 5.18 4.91
N ASN A 129 16.12 5.23 3.99
CA ASN A 129 17.44 5.84 4.23
C ASN A 129 17.38 7.36 4.39
N GLU A 130 16.35 8.00 3.83
CA GLU A 130 16.12 9.45 3.93
C GLU A 130 15.42 9.87 5.23
N MET A 131 14.93 8.92 6.04
CA MET A 131 14.14 9.24 7.23
C MET A 131 14.96 9.99 8.28
N LYS A 132 14.46 11.17 8.67
CA LYS A 132 15.04 12.05 9.68
C LYS A 132 14.00 12.49 10.70
N THR A 133 14.34 12.41 11.98
CA THR A 133 13.49 12.92 13.06
C THR A 133 13.68 14.43 13.23
N HIS A 134 12.63 15.19 12.97
CA HIS A 134 12.61 16.65 13.09
C HIS A 134 12.09 17.10 14.47
N CYS A 135 11.07 16.42 14.99
CA CYS A 135 10.50 16.60 16.32
C CYS A 135 10.89 15.39 17.17
N LYS A 136 11.81 15.59 18.12
CA LYS A 136 12.40 14.52 18.94
C LYS A 136 11.70 14.47 20.31
N PRO A 137 11.17 13.31 20.72
CA PRO A 137 10.59 13.15 22.05
C PRO A 137 11.71 13.23 23.11
N THR A 138 11.41 13.82 24.26
CA THR A 138 12.36 13.91 25.38
C THR A 138 12.07 12.88 26.46
N VAL A 139 10.79 12.56 26.66
CA VAL A 139 10.31 11.54 27.60
C VAL A 139 9.24 10.67 26.97
N THR A 140 8.88 9.57 27.63
CA THR A 140 7.75 8.73 27.20
C THR A 140 6.45 9.53 27.24
N GLY A 141 5.62 9.39 26.21
CA GLY A 141 4.37 10.18 26.03
C GLY A 141 4.56 11.46 25.22
N ASP A 142 5.79 11.90 24.98
CA ASP A 142 6.05 13.02 24.07
C ASP A 142 5.73 12.68 22.62
N SER A 143 5.57 13.73 21.82
CA SER A 143 5.31 13.62 20.39
C SER A 143 6.60 13.38 19.60
N SER A 144 6.45 12.84 18.40
CA SER A 144 7.55 12.75 17.44
C SER A 144 7.07 13.07 16.02
N LEU A 145 7.99 13.53 15.18
CA LEU A 145 7.79 13.66 13.73
C LEU A 145 9.07 13.23 13.03
N THR A 146 8.98 12.16 12.26
CA THR A 146 10.07 11.63 11.44
C THR A 146 9.62 11.58 10.00
N CYS A 147 10.39 12.18 9.09
CA CYS A 147 10.02 12.34 7.69
C CYS A 147 11.14 11.91 6.77
N SER A 148 10.79 11.44 5.57
CA SER A 148 11.74 11.33 4.46
C SER A 148 12.07 12.71 3.90
N GLN A 149 13.05 12.77 3.00
CA GLN A 149 13.47 14.02 2.38
C GLN A 149 12.29 14.77 1.74
N PHE A 150 12.29 16.10 1.87
CA PHE A 150 11.25 17.00 1.41
C PHE A 150 9.85 16.72 1.97
N LEU A 151 9.74 16.00 3.10
CA LEU A 151 8.47 15.61 3.72
C LEU A 151 7.56 14.87 2.74
N GLN A 152 8.13 13.99 1.92
CA GLN A 152 7.37 13.15 0.99
C GLN A 152 6.60 12.03 1.72
N HIS A 153 7.11 11.61 2.86
CA HIS A 153 6.45 10.70 3.78
C HIS A 153 6.82 11.12 5.20
N CYS A 154 5.86 11.05 6.14
CA CYS A 154 6.12 11.31 7.55
C CYS A 154 5.39 10.32 8.43
N ARG A 155 5.98 10.02 9.59
CA ARG A 155 5.32 9.37 10.72
C ARG A 155 5.37 10.30 11.91
N ALA A 156 4.22 10.45 12.57
CA ALA A 156 4.08 11.22 13.78
C ALA A 156 3.46 10.37 14.90
N THR A 157 3.90 10.63 16.13
CA THR A 157 3.29 10.07 17.34
C THR A 157 2.75 11.22 18.19
N ASN A 158 1.59 11.01 18.81
CA ASN A 158 0.91 12.00 19.65
C ASN A 158 0.77 13.34 18.93
N LEU A 159 0.20 13.32 17.73
CA LEU A 159 0.00 14.49 16.87
C LEU A 159 -1.24 15.27 17.31
N TYR A 160 -1.09 16.59 17.46
CA TYR A 160 -2.18 17.52 17.71
C TYR A 160 -2.58 18.25 16.42
N ILE A 161 -3.88 18.37 16.15
CA ILE A 161 -4.45 19.18 15.07
C ILE A 161 -5.65 19.98 15.63
N ASP A 162 -5.65 21.29 15.45
CA ASP A 162 -6.74 22.22 15.78
C ASP A 162 -7.46 22.66 14.50
N LEU A 163 -8.71 22.24 14.33
CA LEU A 163 -9.55 22.59 13.19
C LEU A 163 -10.69 23.52 13.59
N ARG A 164 -10.62 24.17 14.76
CA ARG A 164 -11.69 25.08 15.22
C ARG A 164 -11.89 26.30 14.34
N THR A 165 -10.80 26.76 13.74
CA THR A 165 -10.69 27.96 12.90
C THR A 165 -10.58 27.62 11.40
N ALA A 166 -10.69 26.34 11.04
CA ALA A 166 -10.51 25.87 9.67
C ALA A 166 -11.49 26.55 8.70
N LYS A 167 -10.94 27.36 7.78
CA LYS A 167 -11.71 28.05 6.74
C LYS A 167 -11.53 27.36 5.40
N ARG A 168 -12.56 26.62 4.98
CA ARG A 168 -12.57 25.87 3.72
C ARG A 168 -13.07 26.72 2.57
N ASN A 169 -12.42 26.59 1.42
CA ASN A 169 -12.85 27.19 0.16
C ASN A 169 -12.86 26.10 -0.94
N HIS A 170 -12.66 26.47 -2.20
CA HIS A 170 -12.64 25.53 -3.32
C HIS A 170 -11.27 24.85 -3.54
N GLU A 171 -10.24 25.26 -2.81
CA GLU A 171 -8.89 24.69 -2.92
C GLU A 171 -8.79 23.39 -2.13
N ARG A 172 -8.42 22.30 -2.80
CA ARG A 172 -8.29 20.98 -2.15
C ARG A 172 -7.06 20.85 -1.26
N PHE A 173 -6.00 21.57 -1.57
CA PHE A 173 -4.72 21.50 -0.87
C PHE A 173 -4.20 22.90 -0.55
N LYS A 174 -5.02 23.66 0.19
CA LYS A 174 -4.70 25.01 0.61
C LYS A 174 -3.45 24.99 1.50
N GLU A 175 -2.40 25.70 1.09
CA GLU A 175 -1.08 25.59 1.71
C GLU A 175 -0.99 26.30 3.08
N ASP A 176 -1.76 27.36 3.29
CA ASP A 176 -1.84 28.15 4.53
C ASP A 176 -3.03 27.73 5.42
N PHE A 177 -3.46 26.48 5.28
CA PHE A 177 -4.64 25.96 5.99
C PHE A 177 -4.48 25.96 7.51
N PHE A 178 -3.26 25.76 8.03
CA PHE A 178 -2.94 25.81 9.45
C PHE A 178 -2.03 26.99 9.80
N GLN A 179 -2.37 27.66 10.89
CA GLN A 179 -1.55 28.66 11.55
C GLN A 179 -0.64 28.02 12.60
N LYS A 180 0.32 28.81 13.09
CA LYS A 180 1.25 28.37 14.13
C LYS A 180 0.49 27.93 15.39
N GLY A 181 0.81 26.75 15.90
CA GLY A 181 0.15 26.14 17.06
C GLY A 181 -1.11 25.32 16.73
N GLU A 182 -1.61 25.36 15.50
CA GLU A 182 -2.77 24.55 15.09
C GLU A 182 -2.39 23.13 14.65
N ILE A 183 -1.12 22.87 14.39
CA ILE A 183 -0.60 21.52 14.16
C ILE A 183 0.74 21.37 14.86
N GLY A 184 0.97 20.26 15.56
CA GLY A 184 2.18 20.13 16.35
C GLY A 184 2.22 18.96 17.32
N GLY A 185 3.19 19.00 18.23
CA GLY A 185 3.38 18.00 19.26
C GLY A 185 4.34 18.48 20.36
N HIS A 186 4.34 17.82 21.51
CA HIS A 186 5.26 18.11 22.61
C HIS A 186 6.62 17.44 22.36
N CYS A 187 7.62 18.19 21.90
CA CYS A 187 8.93 17.65 21.53
C CYS A 187 9.98 18.75 21.33
N THR A 188 11.24 18.36 21.18
CA THR A 188 12.31 19.26 20.73
C THR A 188 12.34 19.30 19.20
N LEU A 189 11.99 20.45 18.61
CA LEU A 189 11.93 20.67 17.17
C LEU A 189 13.15 21.47 16.65
N ASP A 190 13.88 20.90 15.69
CA ASP A 190 14.90 21.64 14.93
C ASP A 190 14.23 22.43 13.79
N VAL A 191 13.77 23.64 14.11
CA VAL A 191 13.01 24.50 13.19
C VAL A 191 13.82 24.81 11.92
N LYS A 192 15.12 25.08 12.04
CA LYS A 192 15.95 25.45 10.89
C LYS A 192 16.10 24.27 9.93
N ALA A 193 16.42 23.09 10.45
CA ALA A 193 16.53 21.89 9.62
C ALA A 193 15.18 21.47 9.03
N PHE A 194 14.08 21.66 9.77
CA PHE A 194 12.74 21.35 9.29
C PHE A 194 12.32 22.24 8.12
N LEU A 195 12.48 23.56 8.24
CA LEU A 195 12.13 24.51 7.18
C LEU A 195 12.99 24.34 5.91
N ALA A 196 14.21 23.82 6.03
CA ALA A 196 15.09 23.55 4.90
C ALA A 196 14.54 22.47 3.94
N GLU A 197 13.61 21.63 4.39
CA GLU A 197 12.98 20.58 3.56
C GLU A 197 11.93 21.14 2.56
N GLY A 198 11.60 22.43 2.63
CA GLY A 198 10.56 23.06 1.79
C GLY A 198 10.89 23.24 0.31
N GLN A 199 12.05 22.78 -0.16
CA GLN A 199 12.55 23.03 -1.53
C GLN A 199 11.68 22.41 -2.64
N ARG A 200 10.89 21.37 -2.34
CA ARG A 200 9.99 20.71 -3.30
C ARG A 200 8.52 20.83 -2.90
N LYS A 201 8.17 21.93 -2.24
CA LYS A 201 6.79 22.24 -1.85
C LYS A 201 5.88 22.26 -3.08
N SER A 202 4.89 21.38 -3.09
CA SER A 202 3.81 21.34 -4.07
C SER A 202 2.69 20.41 -3.56
N PRO A 203 1.41 20.73 -3.80
CA PRO A 203 0.25 20.03 -3.22
C PRO A 203 0.32 18.51 -3.21
N LEU A 204 0.66 17.88 -4.33
CA LEU A 204 0.69 16.41 -4.47
C LEU A 204 2.11 15.84 -4.53
N GLN A 205 3.12 16.61 -4.10
CA GLN A 205 4.53 16.19 -4.12
C GLN A 205 5.20 16.21 -2.75
N SER A 206 4.61 16.90 -1.77
CA SER A 206 5.17 17.05 -0.43
C SER A 206 4.06 17.36 0.59
N TRP A 207 4.26 16.97 1.85
CA TRP A 207 3.48 17.39 3.01
C TRP A 207 4.00 18.68 3.66
N PHE A 208 5.05 19.28 3.10
CA PHE A 208 5.69 20.45 3.70
C PHE A 208 4.72 21.63 3.83
N ALA A 209 3.83 21.86 2.88
CA ALA A 209 2.89 22.98 2.96
C ALA A 209 2.00 22.89 4.20
N GLU A 210 1.50 21.70 4.50
CA GLU A 210 0.61 21.41 5.62
C GLU A 210 1.33 21.41 6.96
N LEU A 211 2.61 21.01 6.94
CA LEU A 211 3.42 20.86 8.14
C LEU A 211 4.36 22.05 8.38
N GLN A 212 4.45 23.05 7.49
CA GLN A 212 5.39 24.17 7.63
C GLN A 212 5.21 24.96 8.93
N THR A 213 4.00 24.95 9.51
CA THR A 213 3.65 25.58 10.79
C THR A 213 3.68 24.62 11.98
N PHE A 214 4.20 23.39 11.80
CA PHE A 214 4.34 22.40 12.86
C PHE A 214 5.08 22.99 14.06
N THR A 215 4.43 22.95 15.21
CA THR A 215 4.87 23.67 16.41
C THR A 215 5.25 22.69 17.52
N SER A 216 6.37 22.97 18.19
CA SER A 216 6.70 22.38 19.49
C SER A 216 5.74 22.97 20.53
N LEU A 217 4.82 22.14 21.02
CA LEU A 217 3.78 22.52 21.98
C LEU A 217 4.32 22.47 23.40
N ASN A 218 3.74 23.27 24.29
CA ASN A 218 4.05 23.30 25.72
C ASN A 218 3.17 22.38 26.57
N PHE A 219 2.41 21.48 25.92
CA PHE A 219 1.52 20.51 26.55
C PHE A 219 1.59 19.18 25.79
N ARG A 220 1.39 18.06 26.48
CA ARG A 220 1.29 16.73 25.86
C ARG A 220 -0.09 16.52 25.26
N PRO A 221 -0.21 16.28 23.94
CA PRO A 221 -1.51 16.22 23.27
C PRO A 221 -2.48 15.20 23.87
N LEU A 222 -2.01 13.99 24.22
CA LEU A 222 -2.85 12.92 24.75
C LEU A 222 -3.09 12.99 26.26
N ASP A 223 -2.11 13.47 27.03
CA ASP A 223 -2.14 13.37 28.49
C ASP A 223 -2.79 14.58 29.17
N ASP A 224 -2.66 15.77 28.59
CA ASP A 224 -3.03 17.04 29.25
C ASP A 224 -4.48 17.47 28.99
N GLY A 225 -5.31 16.57 28.43
CA GLY A 225 -6.74 16.81 28.20
C GLY A 225 -7.04 17.98 27.25
N LYS A 226 -6.15 18.26 26.29
CA LYS A 226 -6.26 19.41 25.38
C LYS A 226 -7.04 19.14 24.09
N CYS A 227 -7.34 17.88 23.79
CA CYS A 227 -8.09 17.47 22.61
C CYS A 227 -9.56 17.18 22.93
N ASP A 228 -10.43 17.53 21.99
CA ASP A 228 -11.86 17.23 22.06
C ASP A 228 -12.12 15.77 21.62
N ILE A 229 -11.27 15.25 20.72
CA ILE A 229 -11.30 13.86 20.25
C ILE A 229 -9.88 13.29 20.27
N VAL A 230 -9.75 12.06 20.76
CA VAL A 230 -8.52 11.26 20.67
C VAL A 230 -8.76 10.07 19.75
N ILE A 231 -7.93 9.96 18.72
CA ILE A 231 -7.91 8.85 17.76
C ILE A 231 -6.77 7.92 18.15
N GLU A 232 -7.13 6.82 18.83
CA GLU A 232 -6.20 5.76 19.25
C GLU A 232 -5.73 4.89 18.08
N LYS A 233 -6.59 4.72 17.07
CA LYS A 233 -6.32 3.86 15.91
C LYS A 233 -5.27 4.52 14.99
N PRO A 234 -4.27 3.77 14.49
CA PRO A 234 -3.32 4.30 13.53
C PRO A 234 -4.04 4.92 12.33
N THR A 235 -3.64 6.14 11.97
CA THR A 235 -4.33 6.93 10.95
C THR A 235 -3.39 7.30 9.81
N TYR A 236 -3.76 6.99 8.59
CA TYR A 236 -3.05 7.35 7.38
C TYR A 236 -3.70 8.58 6.74
N PHE A 237 -2.99 9.70 6.68
CA PHE A 237 -3.38 10.86 5.91
C PHE A 237 -2.97 10.69 4.45
N MET A 238 -3.92 10.92 3.54
CA MET A 238 -3.70 10.78 2.10
C MET A 238 -4.21 11.99 1.32
N LYS A 239 -3.39 12.55 0.45
CA LYS A 239 -3.83 13.48 -0.60
C LYS A 239 -4.07 12.70 -1.88
N LEU A 240 -5.30 12.70 -2.37
CA LEU A 240 -5.69 11.90 -3.54
C LEU A 240 -5.57 12.70 -4.84
N ASP A 241 -5.18 12.04 -5.93
CA ASP A 241 -5.06 12.70 -7.24
C ASP A 241 -6.45 12.95 -7.87
N ALA A 242 -7.11 11.90 -8.36
CA ALA A 242 -8.45 12.01 -8.96
C ALA A 242 -9.23 10.69 -9.02
N GLY A 243 -10.21 10.53 -8.12
CA GLY A 243 -11.02 9.31 -7.93
C GLY A 243 -11.98 8.98 -9.07
N VAL A 244 -12.19 9.92 -10.00
CA VAL A 244 -13.01 9.69 -11.21
C VAL A 244 -12.20 9.13 -12.39
N ASN A 245 -10.87 9.03 -12.27
CA ASN A 245 -10.01 8.56 -13.36
C ASN A 245 -9.07 7.47 -12.89
N MET A 246 -9.25 6.25 -13.40
CA MET A 246 -8.45 5.09 -13.00
C MET A 246 -6.94 5.33 -13.08
N TYR A 247 -6.46 5.97 -14.15
CA TYR A 247 -5.03 6.22 -14.32
C TYR A 247 -4.48 7.14 -13.22
N HIS A 248 -5.23 8.17 -12.86
CA HIS A 248 -4.84 9.08 -11.77
C HIS A 248 -5.02 8.43 -10.40
N HIS A 249 -6.15 7.76 -10.15
CA HIS A 249 -6.44 7.22 -8.83
C HIS A 249 -5.55 6.03 -8.46
N PHE A 250 -5.08 5.27 -9.44
CA PHE A 250 -4.26 4.09 -9.18
C PHE A 250 -2.95 4.40 -8.47
N CYS A 251 -2.37 5.58 -8.73
CA CYS A 251 -1.16 5.98 -8.01
C CYS A 251 -1.41 6.24 -6.52
N ASP A 252 -2.64 6.55 -6.11
CA ASP A 252 -2.99 6.69 -4.69
C ASP A 252 -2.85 5.33 -3.98
N PHE A 253 -3.39 4.25 -4.57
CA PHE A 253 -3.29 2.90 -4.01
C PHE A 253 -1.87 2.34 -4.01
N VAL A 254 -1.12 2.54 -5.10
CA VAL A 254 0.28 2.10 -5.20
C VAL A 254 1.13 2.81 -4.14
N ASN A 255 0.99 4.13 -4.00
CA ASN A 255 1.74 4.89 -3.00
C ASN A 255 1.32 4.52 -1.56
N LEU A 256 0.05 4.18 -1.31
CA LEU A 256 -0.38 3.65 -0.02
C LEU A 256 0.26 2.29 0.29
N TYR A 257 0.30 1.37 -0.67
CA TYR A 257 0.97 0.07 -0.50
C TYR A 257 2.47 0.22 -0.22
N ILE A 258 3.15 1.12 -0.93
CA ILE A 258 4.56 1.44 -0.66
C ILE A 258 4.70 2.05 0.75
N THR A 259 3.76 2.89 1.17
CA THR A 259 3.71 3.46 2.52
C THR A 259 3.55 2.37 3.59
N GLN A 260 2.76 1.32 3.34
CA GLN A 260 2.65 0.16 4.24
C GLN A 260 3.99 -0.57 4.41
N HIS A 261 4.79 -0.71 3.34
CA HIS A 261 6.15 -1.25 3.43
C HIS A 261 7.09 -0.34 4.23
N ILE A 262 7.06 0.98 4.01
CA ILE A 262 7.89 1.93 4.76
C ILE A 262 7.52 1.91 6.25
N ASN A 263 6.22 1.86 6.56
CA ASN A 263 5.72 1.80 7.93
C ASN A 263 5.83 0.38 8.55
N ASN A 264 6.18 -0.63 7.76
CA ASN A 264 6.16 -2.05 8.11
C ASN A 264 4.85 -2.48 8.81
N SER A 265 3.71 -2.08 8.24
CA SER A 265 2.38 -2.45 8.74
C SER A 265 1.42 -2.67 7.58
N PHE A 266 0.80 -3.85 7.55
CA PHE A 266 -0.20 -4.28 6.56
C PHE A 266 -1.56 -4.54 7.21
N SER A 267 -1.78 -4.02 8.42
CA SER A 267 -3.08 -4.15 9.09
C SER A 267 -4.14 -3.37 8.32
N THR A 268 -5.33 -3.94 8.17
CA THR A 268 -6.53 -3.22 7.73
C THR A 268 -7.25 -2.53 8.89
N ASP A 269 -6.82 -2.77 10.13
CA ASP A 269 -7.35 -2.09 11.31
C ASP A 269 -6.75 -0.67 11.48
N VAL A 270 -6.93 0.17 10.45
CA VAL A 270 -6.35 1.52 10.36
C VAL A 270 -7.38 2.50 9.80
N ASN A 271 -7.33 3.75 10.25
CA ASN A 271 -8.11 4.81 9.61
C ASN A 271 -7.36 5.32 8.37
N ILE A 272 -8.09 5.64 7.31
CA ILE A 272 -7.57 6.45 6.21
C ILE A 272 -8.35 7.77 6.21
N VAL A 273 -7.63 8.87 6.42
CA VAL A 273 -8.19 10.22 6.37
C VAL A 273 -7.77 10.87 5.06
N MET A 274 -8.76 11.14 4.20
CA MET A 274 -8.56 11.93 3.00
C MET A 274 -8.29 13.39 3.39
N TRP A 275 -7.08 13.82 3.10
CA TRP A 275 -6.63 15.18 3.26
C TRP A 275 -7.15 16.05 2.12
N ASP A 276 -8.35 16.60 2.32
CA ASP A 276 -8.97 17.58 1.45
C ASP A 276 -9.36 18.79 2.30
N THR A 277 -8.82 19.96 1.96
CA THR A 277 -9.08 21.24 2.64
C THR A 277 -10.25 22.01 2.01
N SER A 278 -10.81 21.51 0.91
CA SER A 278 -11.96 22.12 0.27
C SER A 278 -13.27 21.80 0.98
N SER A 279 -14.33 22.53 0.63
CA SER A 279 -15.70 22.25 1.08
C SER A 279 -16.42 21.18 0.24
N TYR A 280 -15.86 20.80 -0.92
CA TYR A 280 -16.52 19.92 -1.87
C TYR A 280 -16.61 18.46 -1.39
N GLY A 281 -17.50 17.72 -2.05
CA GLY A 281 -17.48 16.26 -2.02
C GLY A 281 -16.35 15.72 -2.89
N TYR A 282 -15.97 14.47 -2.65
CA TYR A 282 -15.02 13.75 -3.48
C TYR A 282 -15.73 12.57 -4.13
N GLY A 283 -15.76 12.56 -5.46
CA GLY A 283 -16.26 11.42 -6.22
C GLY A 283 -15.16 10.39 -6.40
N ASP A 284 -15.43 9.16 -5.97
CA ASP A 284 -14.52 8.03 -6.09
C ASP A 284 -15.23 6.85 -6.77
N LEU A 285 -14.88 6.59 -8.03
CA LEU A 285 -15.43 5.49 -8.82
C LEU A 285 -14.76 4.14 -8.54
N PHE A 286 -13.71 4.12 -7.70
CA PHE A 286 -12.94 2.93 -7.36
C PHE A 286 -12.86 2.69 -5.85
N SER A 287 -13.81 3.25 -5.10
CA SER A 287 -13.85 3.23 -3.63
C SER A 287 -13.78 1.82 -3.02
N GLU A 288 -14.26 0.81 -3.75
CA GLU A 288 -14.19 -0.59 -3.34
C GLU A 288 -12.75 -1.10 -3.18
N THR A 289 -11.77 -0.45 -3.83
CA THR A 289 -10.34 -0.79 -3.71
C THR A 289 -9.80 -0.47 -2.31
N TRP A 290 -10.40 0.48 -1.58
CA TRP A 290 -9.97 0.84 -0.21
C TRP A 290 -10.07 -0.33 0.76
N LYS A 291 -10.98 -1.29 0.51
CA LYS A 291 -11.12 -2.53 1.29
C LYS A 291 -9.85 -3.40 1.29
N ALA A 292 -8.93 -3.16 0.36
CA ALA A 292 -7.63 -3.81 0.38
C ALA A 292 -6.70 -3.27 1.49
N PHE A 293 -6.95 -2.05 1.98
CA PHE A 293 -6.04 -1.31 2.86
C PHE A 293 -6.65 -0.96 4.22
N THR A 294 -7.98 -0.92 4.33
CA THR A 294 -8.68 -0.61 5.58
C THR A 294 -10.01 -1.36 5.67
N ASP A 295 -10.41 -1.71 6.89
CA ASP A 295 -11.73 -2.27 7.22
C ASP A 295 -12.79 -1.17 7.46
N TYR A 296 -12.42 0.11 7.31
CA TYR A 296 -13.25 1.28 7.61
C TYR A 296 -13.48 2.16 6.38
N ASP A 297 -14.55 2.96 6.43
CA ASP A 297 -14.81 3.98 5.41
C ASP A 297 -13.74 5.08 5.43
N ILE A 298 -13.49 5.67 4.25
CA ILE A 298 -12.59 6.81 4.12
C ILE A 298 -13.15 8.02 4.86
N ILE A 299 -12.37 8.52 5.82
CA ILE A 299 -12.75 9.67 6.64
C ILE A 299 -12.34 10.94 5.92
N HIS A 300 -13.25 11.87 5.71
CA HIS A 300 -12.88 13.18 5.21
C HIS A 300 -12.30 14.04 6.33
N LEU A 301 -11.23 14.81 6.08
CA LEU A 301 -10.66 15.73 7.07
C LEU A 301 -11.70 16.69 7.68
N LYS A 302 -12.70 17.11 6.88
CA LYS A 302 -13.81 17.98 7.33
C LYS A 302 -14.71 17.39 8.41
N THR A 303 -14.68 16.07 8.62
CA THR A 303 -15.38 15.42 9.75
C THR A 303 -14.88 15.90 11.12
N PHE A 304 -13.66 16.44 11.16
CA PHE A 304 -13.02 16.96 12.35
C PHE A 304 -13.11 18.49 12.50
N ASP A 305 -13.82 19.18 11.59
CA ASP A 305 -13.99 20.63 11.69
C ASP A 305 -14.61 21.04 13.04
N SER A 306 -14.25 22.23 13.49
CA SER A 306 -14.68 22.78 14.79
C SER A 306 -14.12 22.06 16.02
N LYS A 307 -13.12 21.18 15.87
CA LYS A 307 -12.57 20.36 16.97
C LYS A 307 -11.04 20.39 17.02
N ARG A 308 -10.51 20.11 18.20
CA ARG A 308 -9.11 19.72 18.42
C ARG A 308 -9.04 18.20 18.45
N VAL A 309 -8.23 17.63 17.56
CA VAL A 309 -8.11 16.19 17.40
C VAL A 309 -6.68 15.78 17.62
N CYS A 310 -6.51 14.77 18.47
CA CYS A 310 -5.22 14.16 18.73
C CYS A 310 -5.18 12.78 18.10
N PHE A 311 -4.07 12.47 17.42
CA PHE A 311 -3.82 11.17 16.82
C PHE A 311 -2.64 10.53 17.54
N LYS A 312 -2.85 9.33 18.09
CA LYS A 312 -1.77 8.59 18.76
C LYS A 312 -0.67 8.20 17.80
N GLU A 313 -1.05 7.64 16.65
CA GLU A 313 -0.15 7.35 15.53
C GLU A 313 -0.75 7.92 14.26
N ALA A 314 0.04 8.72 13.55
CA ALA A 314 -0.33 9.30 12.27
C ALA A 314 0.76 9.04 11.23
N VAL A 315 0.34 8.67 10.02
CA VAL A 315 1.21 8.44 8.88
C VAL A 315 0.77 9.35 7.74
N PHE A 316 1.65 10.23 7.30
CA PHE A 316 1.47 11.01 6.08
C PHE A 316 2.02 10.17 4.92
N SER A 317 1.13 9.66 4.07
CA SER A 317 1.48 8.70 3.03
C SER A 317 2.38 9.30 1.95
N LEU A 318 3.05 8.46 1.17
CA LEU A 318 3.64 8.92 -0.09
C LEU A 318 2.58 9.57 -0.99
N LEU A 319 3.00 10.57 -1.77
CA LEU A 319 2.09 11.40 -2.56
C LEU A 319 2.04 10.98 -4.05
N PRO A 320 0.90 11.17 -4.73
CA PRO A 320 0.69 10.65 -6.08
C PRO A 320 1.59 11.26 -7.16
N ARG A 321 2.04 12.51 -7.00
CA ARG A 321 2.76 13.26 -8.05
C ARG A 321 4.17 13.66 -7.67
N MET A 322 4.79 13.00 -6.68
CA MET A 322 6.16 13.29 -6.26
C MET A 322 7.13 13.33 -7.44
N ARG A 323 8.03 14.32 -7.46
CA ARG A 323 9.14 14.33 -8.41
C ARG A 323 10.06 13.12 -8.15
N TYR A 324 10.31 12.32 -9.18
CA TYR A 324 10.96 11.01 -9.05
C TYR A 324 10.18 10.02 -8.16
N GLY A 325 8.86 10.20 -8.07
CA GLY A 325 7.95 9.26 -7.41
C GLY A 325 7.64 8.04 -8.26
N LEU A 326 6.97 7.05 -7.66
CA LEU A 326 6.50 5.86 -8.36
C LEU A 326 5.17 6.11 -9.11
N PHE A 327 4.96 5.38 -10.21
CA PHE A 327 3.83 5.46 -11.15
C PHE A 327 3.79 6.69 -12.08
N TYR A 328 3.72 7.92 -11.55
CA TYR A 328 3.42 9.09 -12.41
C TYR A 328 4.68 9.77 -12.99
N ASN A 329 5.72 9.94 -12.16
CA ASN A 329 6.93 10.68 -12.48
C ASN A 329 8.19 9.82 -12.29
N THR A 330 8.07 8.52 -12.54
CA THR A 330 9.17 7.57 -12.36
C THR A 330 10.15 7.68 -13.52
N PRO A 331 11.44 7.98 -13.27
CA PRO A 331 12.45 7.90 -14.30
C PRO A 331 12.70 6.41 -14.59
N LEU A 332 12.03 5.85 -15.60
CA LEU A 332 12.26 4.47 -16.00
C LEU A 332 13.40 4.42 -17.02
N ILE A 333 14.43 3.64 -16.69
CA ILE A 333 15.48 3.29 -17.63
C ILE A 333 14.92 2.39 -18.74
N SER A 334 15.30 2.69 -19.98
CA SER A 334 14.91 1.93 -21.18
C SER A 334 15.47 0.51 -21.16
N GLY A 335 14.74 -0.44 -21.75
CA GLY A 335 15.19 -1.82 -21.90
C GLY A 335 15.05 -2.71 -20.66
N CYS A 336 14.64 -2.16 -19.51
CA CYS A 336 14.41 -2.92 -18.28
C CYS A 336 12.91 -3.11 -17.97
N HIS A 337 12.55 -4.28 -17.46
CA HIS A 337 11.18 -4.63 -17.12
C HIS A 337 11.10 -5.64 -15.96
N GLY A 338 9.86 -5.98 -15.53
CA GLY A 338 9.62 -7.00 -14.51
C GLY A 338 9.77 -6.51 -13.06
N THR A 339 9.14 -5.38 -12.72
CA THR A 339 9.14 -4.83 -11.37
C THR A 339 8.43 -5.75 -10.37
N GLY A 340 9.15 -6.16 -9.33
CA GLY A 340 8.63 -6.97 -8.23
C GLY A 340 7.60 -6.24 -7.40
N LEU A 341 7.83 -4.95 -7.16
CA LEU A 341 6.96 -4.10 -6.37
C LEU A 341 5.54 -4.05 -6.94
N PHE A 342 5.38 -3.85 -8.26
CA PHE A 342 4.05 -3.83 -8.88
C PHE A 342 3.43 -5.23 -8.97
N ARG A 343 4.24 -6.28 -9.16
CA ARG A 343 3.74 -7.67 -9.08
C ARG A 343 3.20 -7.96 -7.67
N ALA A 344 3.94 -7.60 -6.64
CA ALA A 344 3.53 -7.77 -5.25
C ALA A 344 2.28 -6.93 -4.94
N PHE A 345 2.24 -5.67 -5.36
CA PHE A 345 1.06 -4.82 -5.23
C PHE A 345 -0.18 -5.45 -5.86
N SER A 346 -0.06 -5.98 -7.09
CA SER A 346 -1.15 -6.67 -7.77
C SER A 346 -1.66 -7.86 -6.95
N GLN A 347 -0.76 -8.76 -6.55
CA GLN A 347 -1.08 -9.92 -5.74
C GLN A 347 -1.75 -9.52 -4.41
N HIS A 348 -1.25 -8.46 -3.76
CA HIS A 348 -1.78 -7.96 -2.50
C HIS A 348 -3.23 -7.52 -2.63
N VAL A 349 -3.53 -6.65 -3.60
CA VAL A 349 -4.87 -6.12 -3.78
C VAL A 349 -5.85 -7.22 -4.21
N LEU A 350 -5.45 -8.08 -5.15
CA LEU A 350 -6.30 -9.20 -5.60
C LEU A 350 -6.63 -10.15 -4.45
N HIS A 351 -5.64 -10.50 -3.64
CA HIS A 351 -5.82 -11.33 -2.45
C HIS A 351 -6.78 -10.68 -1.45
N ARG A 352 -6.55 -9.41 -1.10
CA ARG A 352 -7.36 -8.70 -0.09
C ARG A 352 -8.80 -8.48 -0.54
N LEU A 353 -9.03 -8.28 -1.83
CA LEU A 353 -10.37 -8.13 -2.40
C LEU A 353 -11.03 -9.49 -2.75
N ASN A 354 -10.35 -10.61 -2.46
CA ASN A 354 -10.80 -11.96 -2.80
C ASN A 354 -11.15 -12.12 -4.30
N ILE A 355 -10.34 -11.51 -5.17
CA ILE A 355 -10.51 -11.58 -6.63
C ILE A 355 -9.66 -12.74 -7.15
N THR A 356 -10.33 -13.82 -7.52
CA THR A 356 -9.68 -14.97 -8.15
C THR A 356 -9.35 -14.68 -9.60
N GLN A 357 -8.15 -15.07 -10.04
CA GLN A 357 -7.74 -15.01 -11.44
C GLN A 357 -7.57 -16.41 -12.00
N GLU A 358 -8.27 -16.71 -13.09
CA GLU A 358 -8.18 -18.02 -13.77
C GLU A 358 -6.90 -18.18 -14.62
N GLY A 359 -5.87 -17.35 -14.36
CA GLY A 359 -4.62 -17.31 -15.11
C GLY A 359 -4.79 -17.06 -16.62
N PRO A 360 -3.68 -17.07 -17.37
CA PRO A 360 -3.74 -17.29 -18.80
C PRO A 360 -4.24 -18.73 -19.05
N LYS A 361 -5.33 -18.87 -19.81
CA LYS A 361 -5.81 -20.18 -20.25
C LYS A 361 -4.97 -20.64 -21.44
N ASP A 362 -4.50 -21.89 -21.40
CA ASP A 362 -3.70 -22.45 -22.49
C ASP A 362 -4.40 -22.30 -23.85
N GLY A 363 -3.65 -21.85 -24.85
CA GLY A 363 -4.15 -21.60 -26.19
C GLY A 363 -5.15 -20.42 -26.32
N LYS A 364 -5.36 -19.62 -25.26
CA LYS A 364 -6.23 -18.44 -25.29
C LYS A 364 -5.47 -17.18 -24.94
N ILE A 365 -5.60 -16.16 -25.79
CA ILE A 365 -5.07 -14.83 -25.50
C ILE A 365 -6.23 -13.91 -25.15
N ARG A 366 -6.12 -13.26 -23.98
CA ARG A 366 -7.08 -12.24 -23.54
C ARG A 366 -6.49 -10.87 -23.83
N VAL A 367 -7.20 -10.08 -24.63
CA VAL A 367 -6.85 -8.69 -24.92
C VAL A 367 -7.90 -7.80 -24.26
N THR A 368 -7.45 -6.84 -23.45
CA THR A 368 -8.30 -5.81 -22.85
C THR A 368 -7.88 -4.47 -23.41
N ILE A 369 -8.81 -3.76 -24.08
CA ILE A 369 -8.52 -2.45 -24.66
C ILE A 369 -9.26 -1.39 -23.86
N LEU A 370 -8.48 -0.46 -23.29
CA LEU A 370 -8.98 0.71 -22.58
C LEU A 370 -9.08 1.88 -23.58
N ALA A 371 -10.25 2.02 -24.20
CA ALA A 371 -10.51 3.11 -25.12
C ALA A 371 -11.07 4.32 -24.34
N ARG A 372 -10.48 5.50 -24.55
CA ARG A 372 -11.02 6.78 -24.08
C ARG A 372 -11.73 7.48 -25.24
N SER A 373 -12.81 8.17 -24.92
CA SER A 373 -13.63 8.90 -25.90
C SER A 373 -13.52 10.43 -25.72
N THR A 374 -12.34 10.95 -25.41
CA THR A 374 -12.09 12.40 -25.35
C THR A 374 -11.59 12.92 -26.69
N ASP A 375 -11.83 14.18 -27.03
CA ASP A 375 -11.51 14.73 -28.36
C ASP A 375 -10.02 14.66 -28.75
N TYR A 376 -9.12 14.63 -27.77
CA TYR A 376 -7.67 14.62 -28.01
C TYR A 376 -7.02 13.24 -27.85
N ARG A 377 -7.74 12.23 -27.36
CA ARG A 377 -7.18 10.90 -27.06
C ARG A 377 -8.13 9.78 -27.49
N LYS A 378 -8.50 9.79 -28.79
CA LYS A 378 -9.25 8.70 -29.44
C LYS A 378 -8.29 7.74 -30.13
N ILE A 379 -8.56 6.44 -30.02
CA ILE A 379 -7.93 5.45 -30.89
C ILE A 379 -8.63 5.57 -32.26
N LEU A 380 -8.05 6.33 -33.19
CA LEU A 380 -8.73 6.68 -34.45
C LEU A 380 -9.02 5.47 -35.33
N ASN A 381 -8.16 4.45 -35.27
CA ASN A 381 -8.28 3.20 -36.01
C ASN A 381 -8.81 2.05 -35.13
N GLN A 382 -9.57 2.36 -34.07
CA GLN A 382 -10.13 1.35 -33.16
C GLN A 382 -10.86 0.25 -33.94
N ASN A 383 -11.63 0.61 -34.96
CA ASN A 383 -12.38 -0.35 -35.77
C ASN A 383 -11.50 -1.21 -36.70
N GLU A 384 -10.26 -0.78 -36.99
CA GLU A 384 -9.32 -1.51 -37.87
C GLU A 384 -8.42 -2.48 -37.10
N VAL A 385 -8.10 -2.15 -35.84
CA VAL A 385 -7.32 -3.04 -34.96
C VAL A 385 -8.13 -4.31 -34.65
N TRP A 386 -9.47 -4.24 -34.69
CA TRP A 386 -10.35 -5.31 -34.26
C TRP A 386 -10.22 -6.51 -35.20
N PRO A 387 -10.45 -6.37 -36.52
CA PRO A 387 -10.22 -7.45 -37.49
C PRO A 387 -8.79 -8.02 -37.46
N CYS A 388 -7.78 -7.17 -37.30
CA CYS A 388 -6.38 -7.57 -37.32
C CYS A 388 -6.01 -8.53 -36.17
N LEU A 389 -6.64 -8.39 -34.99
CA LEU A 389 -6.43 -9.30 -33.87
C LEU A 389 -7.10 -10.67 -34.11
N PHE A 390 -8.21 -10.73 -34.83
CA PHE A 390 -8.93 -11.98 -35.13
C PHE A 390 -8.33 -12.81 -36.27
N LEU A 391 -7.45 -12.24 -37.10
CA LEU A 391 -6.88 -12.92 -38.27
C LEU A 391 -5.76 -13.94 -37.97
N LYS A 392 -5.30 -14.06 -36.71
CA LYS A 392 -4.33 -15.09 -36.30
C LYS A 392 -5.05 -16.21 -35.54
N ARG A 393 -4.98 -17.45 -36.07
CA ARG A 393 -5.59 -18.72 -35.59
C ARG A 393 -5.28 -19.10 -34.12
N ILE A 394 -5.76 -18.32 -33.17
CA ILE A 394 -5.78 -18.58 -31.73
C ILE A 394 -7.18 -18.21 -31.25
N ASP A 395 -7.74 -18.89 -30.25
CA ASP A 395 -9.07 -18.57 -29.72
C ASP A 395 -8.96 -17.30 -28.83
N TRP A 396 -9.46 -16.16 -29.33
CA TRP A 396 -9.36 -14.85 -28.67
C TRP A 396 -10.62 -14.53 -27.86
N LYS A 397 -10.45 -14.12 -26.60
CA LYS A 397 -11.53 -13.47 -25.82
C LYS A 397 -11.18 -11.99 -25.66
N LEU A 398 -11.81 -11.14 -26.47
CA LEU A 398 -11.64 -9.68 -26.44
C LEU A 398 -12.68 -9.06 -25.50
N ASN A 399 -12.22 -8.29 -24.50
CA ASN A 399 -13.09 -7.46 -23.67
C ASN A 399 -12.76 -5.98 -23.95
N VAL A 400 -13.73 -5.24 -24.47
CA VAL A 400 -13.59 -3.78 -24.65
C VAL A 400 -14.29 -3.10 -23.49
N ALA A 401 -13.52 -2.49 -22.59
CA ALA A 401 -14.06 -1.62 -21.57
C ALA A 401 -14.08 -0.18 -22.13
N ARG A 402 -15.25 0.30 -22.54
CA ARG A 402 -15.46 1.70 -22.91
C ARG A 402 -15.74 2.51 -21.66
N TRP A 403 -14.87 3.48 -21.39
CA TRP A 403 -15.13 4.49 -20.37
C TRP A 403 -15.82 5.67 -21.03
N ILE A 404 -17.14 5.71 -20.91
CA ILE A 404 -17.95 6.89 -21.22
C ILE A 404 -17.82 7.81 -20.00
N ASP A 405 -17.48 9.09 -20.21
CA ASP A 405 -17.57 10.11 -19.17
C ASP A 405 -19.04 10.14 -18.69
N PHE A 406 -19.32 9.53 -17.54
CA PHE A 406 -20.64 9.56 -16.93
C PHE A 406 -20.84 10.94 -16.28
N SER A 407 -21.32 11.90 -17.07
CA SER A 407 -22.00 13.11 -16.59
C SER A 407 -23.52 12.88 -16.49
N GLY A 408 -23.95 11.69 -16.07
CA GLY A 408 -25.36 11.31 -15.97
C GLY A 408 -25.60 10.25 -14.90
N THR A 409 -26.67 10.45 -14.13
CA THR A 409 -27.17 9.65 -13.00
C THR A 409 -27.14 8.14 -13.26
N ALA A 410 -26.56 7.38 -12.32
CA ALA A 410 -26.48 5.92 -12.38
C ALA A 410 -27.81 5.28 -11.96
N GLU A 411 -28.43 4.53 -12.89
CA GLU A 411 -29.38 3.48 -12.54
C GLU A 411 -28.63 2.20 -12.17
N THR A 412 -29.13 1.57 -11.13
CA THR A 412 -28.64 0.37 -10.48
C THR A 412 -28.88 -0.88 -11.33
N SER A 413 -27.83 -1.56 -11.78
CA SER A 413 -27.89 -2.98 -12.17
C SER A 413 -26.64 -3.72 -11.71
N ALA A 414 -26.87 -4.87 -11.07
CA ALA A 414 -25.95 -5.58 -10.19
C ALA A 414 -24.80 -6.36 -10.84
N ASP A 415 -24.41 -6.05 -12.08
CA ASP A 415 -23.26 -6.69 -12.75
C ASP A 415 -22.09 -5.70 -12.82
N LYS A 416 -21.23 -5.70 -11.80
CA LYS A 416 -20.15 -4.72 -11.58
C LYS A 416 -19.07 -4.78 -12.69
N PRO A 417 -19.06 -3.88 -13.70
CA PRO A 417 -18.11 -3.92 -14.82
C PRO A 417 -16.69 -3.51 -14.40
N TRP A 418 -16.58 -2.77 -13.30
CA TRP A 418 -15.31 -2.27 -12.75
C TRP A 418 -14.44 -3.37 -12.14
N ALA A 419 -15.02 -4.39 -11.49
CA ALA A 419 -14.27 -5.49 -10.89
C ALA A 419 -13.55 -6.33 -11.95
N ASN A 420 -14.19 -6.52 -13.10
CA ASN A 420 -13.60 -7.19 -14.26
C ASN A 420 -12.50 -6.33 -14.91
N ALA A 421 -12.69 -5.02 -15.06
CA ALA A 421 -11.67 -4.13 -15.61
C ALA A 421 -10.44 -4.02 -14.69
N PHE A 422 -10.67 -3.90 -13.39
CA PHE A 422 -9.63 -3.80 -12.36
C PHE A 422 -8.87 -5.12 -12.19
N SER A 423 -9.57 -6.27 -12.15
CA SER A 423 -8.95 -7.60 -12.18
C SER A 423 -8.07 -7.78 -13.44
N HIS A 424 -8.52 -7.33 -14.61
CA HIS A 424 -7.72 -7.44 -15.85
C HIS A 424 -6.50 -6.51 -15.88
N VAL A 425 -6.59 -5.32 -15.28
CA VAL A 425 -5.47 -4.37 -15.13
C VAL A 425 -4.48 -4.83 -14.06
N MET A 426 -4.90 -5.65 -13.10
CA MET A 426 -4.00 -6.16 -12.06
C MET A 426 -3.39 -7.51 -12.45
N GLY A 427 -4.12 -8.37 -13.17
CA GLY A 427 -3.69 -9.75 -13.48
C GLY A 427 -2.79 -9.97 -14.67
N ASN A 428 -2.47 -8.93 -15.44
CA ASN A 428 -1.60 -9.10 -16.61
C ASN A 428 -0.15 -8.88 -16.19
N GLU A 429 0.67 -9.93 -16.19
CA GLU A 429 2.13 -9.81 -16.01
C GLU A 429 2.80 -9.01 -17.14
N LYS A 430 2.06 -8.78 -18.24
CA LYS A 430 2.41 -7.90 -19.35
C LYS A 430 1.37 -6.80 -19.52
N LEU A 431 1.21 -5.90 -18.54
CA LEU A 431 0.51 -4.65 -18.82
C LEU A 431 1.35 -3.79 -19.77
N ILE A 432 0.98 -3.81 -21.04
CA ILE A 432 1.39 -2.78 -21.98
C ILE A 432 0.45 -1.59 -21.73
N PHE A 433 0.86 -0.63 -20.89
CA PHE A 433 0.37 0.74 -21.01
C PHE A 433 0.97 1.32 -22.28
N SER A 434 0.44 0.95 -23.45
CA SER A 434 0.73 1.72 -24.65
C SER A 434 -0.15 2.97 -24.56
N LEU A 435 0.45 4.08 -24.12
CA LEU A 435 0.13 5.35 -24.75
C LEU A 435 0.51 5.18 -26.23
N LEU A 436 -0.41 4.65 -27.03
CA LEU A 436 -0.33 4.75 -28.48
C LEU A 436 -0.48 6.23 -28.81
N THR A 437 0.59 7.02 -28.62
CA THR A 437 0.75 8.31 -29.28
C THR A 437 1.06 8.01 -30.74
N TRP A 438 0.03 7.93 -31.58
CA TRP A 438 0.24 7.93 -33.02
C TRP A 438 0.41 9.36 -33.52
N LYS A 439 1.37 9.48 -34.44
CA LYS A 439 1.81 10.63 -35.23
C LYS A 439 0.87 11.83 -35.25
N LYS A 440 1.45 13.01 -34.98
CA LYS A 440 0.93 14.29 -35.48
C LYS A 440 0.65 14.15 -36.98
N PRO A 441 -0.55 14.51 -37.48
CA PRO A 441 -0.71 14.78 -38.89
C PRO A 441 -0.01 16.10 -39.19
N PHE A 442 0.84 16.10 -40.22
CA PHE A 442 1.15 17.30 -40.99
C PHE A 442 -0.03 17.60 -41.92
#